data_AF-A0A3D5WGL2-F1
#
_entry.id   AF-A0A3D5WGL2-F1
#
_cell.length_a   1.000
_cell.length_b   1.000
_cell.length_c   1.000
_cell.angle_alpha   90.00
_cell.angle_beta   90.00
_cell.angle_gamma   90.00
#
_symmetry.space_group_name_H-M   'P 1'
#
loop_
_entity.id
_entity.type
_entity.pdbx_description
1 polymer ?
#
loop_
_entity_poly.entity_id
_entity_poly.type
_entity_poly.pdbx_seq_one_letter_code
_entity_poly.pdbx_strand_id
1 'polypeptide(L)'
;MIVQHNITAMNANRMLGMTTNSLSKSTEKLSSGYRINRAADDAAGLTISEKMRKQIRGLDQASTNAEDGVSAVQTAEGALTEVHSMLQRMNELAVQASNGTNSQSDRQAIQDEISQLTTEIDRVAETTKFNETYLLKGDKGTKDITLEAHDAGLKGSLTNNGDGTATFVMDELKAGDSVSIGGKTYTIGSTKAEVEAEYDKQVTAAGNKVTINGKEITIVDDYTGFAGADADAKKATGQAEGKYTLADAKALIAEGSKVTFANGKTMKAMKGATDGVDDEDNTIITAAHAYDLAKDELLAANKIGVTKDTPAVAVTATNNTFAITLGKAEVANTLSFSLHVGSDADMTNKIQV
;
A
#
# COMPACT_ATOMS: atom_id res chain seq x y z
N MET A 1 -103.94 41.41 -16.91
CA MET A 1 -103.38 40.37 -17.81
C MET A 1 -102.79 41.10 -19.00
N ILE A 2 -101.47 41.00 -19.22
CA ILE A 2 -100.78 41.74 -20.29
C ILE A 2 -100.40 40.70 -21.36
N VAL A 3 -100.78 40.92 -22.62
CA VAL A 3 -100.65 39.92 -23.71
C VAL A 3 -99.33 40.06 -24.49
N GLN A 4 -98.68 41.22 -24.36
CA GLN A 4 -97.49 41.59 -25.14
C GLN A 4 -96.20 40.86 -24.69
N HIS A 5 -96.20 40.25 -23.51
CA HIS A 5 -95.10 39.44 -22.98
C HIS A 5 -95.68 38.19 -22.32
N ASN A 6 -95.41 37.03 -22.92
CA ASN A 6 -95.85 35.75 -22.40
C ASN A 6 -94.84 35.21 -21.37
N ILE A 7 -95.01 35.63 -20.12
CA ILE A 7 -94.08 35.33 -19.03
C ILE A 7 -94.01 33.82 -18.74
N THR A 8 -95.11 33.07 -18.90
CA THR A 8 -95.11 31.61 -18.69
C THR A 8 -94.32 30.89 -19.76
N ALA A 9 -94.46 31.27 -21.03
CA ALA A 9 -93.65 30.74 -22.13
C ALA A 9 -92.17 31.12 -22.00
N MET A 10 -91.85 32.35 -21.57
CA MET A 10 -90.47 32.78 -21.31
C MET A 10 -89.82 31.97 -20.17
N ASN A 11 -90.56 31.69 -19.09
CA ASN A 11 -90.07 30.86 -18.00
C ASN A 11 -89.87 29.40 -18.43
N ALA A 12 -90.82 28.83 -19.18
CA ALA A 12 -90.69 27.48 -19.74
C ALA A 12 -89.47 27.36 -20.67
N ASN A 13 -89.24 28.33 -21.56
CA ASN A 13 -88.07 28.37 -22.43
C ASN A 13 -86.76 28.47 -21.63
N ARG A 14 -86.71 29.30 -20.57
CA ARG A 14 -85.56 29.40 -19.65
C ARG A 14 -85.27 28.06 -18.96
N MET A 15 -86.29 27.37 -18.45
CA MET A 15 -86.17 26.06 -17.80
C MET A 15 -85.69 24.98 -18.77
N LEU A 16 -86.21 25.00 -20.01
CA LEU A 16 -85.78 24.09 -21.08
C LEU A 16 -84.31 24.32 -21.42
N GLY A 17 -83.87 25.58 -21.54
CA GLY A 17 -82.46 25.93 -21.72
C GLY A 17 -81.55 25.41 -20.60
N MET A 18 -81.95 25.55 -19.33
CA MET A 18 -81.17 25.01 -18.19
C MET A 18 -81.10 23.48 -18.21
N THR A 19 -82.19 22.80 -18.60
CA THR A 19 -82.25 21.33 -18.70
C THR A 19 -81.36 20.82 -19.84
N THR A 20 -81.44 21.43 -21.02
CA THR A 20 -80.59 21.10 -22.17
C THR A 20 -79.12 21.29 -21.82
N ASN A 21 -78.76 22.38 -21.13
CA ASN A 21 -77.38 22.59 -20.68
C ASN A 21 -76.90 21.51 -19.70
N SER A 22 -77.76 21.07 -18.78
CA SER A 22 -77.45 20.01 -17.81
C SER A 22 -77.30 18.64 -18.47
N LEU A 23 -78.15 18.34 -19.46
CA LEU A 23 -78.05 17.13 -20.29
C LEU A 23 -76.74 17.13 -21.08
N SER A 24 -76.40 18.22 -21.75
CA SER A 24 -75.15 18.37 -22.50
C SER A 24 -73.90 18.19 -21.63
N LYS A 25 -73.92 18.68 -20.38
CA LYS A 25 -72.83 18.42 -19.42
C LYS A 25 -72.75 16.95 -19.00
N SER A 26 -73.89 16.29 -18.82
CA SER A 26 -73.95 14.88 -18.42
C SER A 26 -73.47 13.96 -19.54
N THR A 27 -73.84 14.25 -20.79
CA THR A 27 -73.36 13.50 -21.96
C THR A 27 -71.87 13.71 -22.19
N GLU A 28 -71.33 14.91 -21.94
CA GLU A 28 -69.89 15.17 -22.00
C GLU A 28 -69.11 14.35 -20.97
N LYS A 29 -69.59 14.29 -19.73
CA LYS A 29 -68.98 13.47 -18.64
C LYS A 29 -69.04 11.98 -18.95
N LEU A 30 -70.15 11.52 -19.54
CA LEU A 30 -70.28 10.13 -19.97
C LEU A 30 -69.31 9.79 -21.09
N SER A 31 -69.14 10.69 -22.07
CA SER A 31 -68.23 10.50 -23.20
C SER A 31 -66.76 10.49 -22.79
N SER A 32 -66.36 11.38 -21.87
CA SER A 32 -64.97 11.45 -21.39
C SER A 32 -64.62 10.42 -20.32
N GLY A 33 -65.63 9.85 -19.65
CA GLY A 33 -65.44 9.01 -18.46
C GLY A 33 -64.95 9.79 -17.22
N TYR A 34 -64.79 11.11 -17.30
CA TYR A 34 -64.33 11.94 -16.19
C TYR A 34 -65.48 12.71 -15.55
N ARG A 35 -65.51 12.73 -14.21
CA ARG A 35 -66.48 13.51 -13.43
C ARG A 35 -66.31 15.03 -13.59
N ILE A 36 -65.07 15.48 -13.85
CA ILE A 36 -64.68 16.89 -13.98
C ILE A 36 -63.98 17.06 -15.34
N ASN A 37 -64.62 17.75 -16.28
CA ASN A 37 -64.07 18.00 -17.62
C ASN A 37 -63.54 19.43 -17.80
N ARG A 38 -64.04 20.38 -17.02
CA ARG A 38 -63.75 21.81 -17.15
C ARG A 38 -63.55 22.45 -15.79
N ALA A 39 -62.79 23.53 -15.72
CA ALA A 39 -62.56 24.27 -14.47
C ALA A 39 -63.86 24.82 -13.84
N ALA A 40 -64.90 25.04 -14.65
CA ALA A 40 -66.21 25.51 -14.20
C ALA A 40 -67.03 24.46 -13.44
N ASP A 41 -66.69 23.16 -13.54
CA ASP A 41 -67.41 22.10 -12.82
C ASP A 41 -66.90 21.92 -11.38
N ASP A 42 -65.58 21.98 -11.19
CA ASP A 42 -64.90 21.91 -9.89
C ASP A 42 -63.43 22.36 -10.05
N ALA A 43 -63.15 23.64 -9.77
CA ALA A 43 -61.81 24.21 -9.96
C ALA A 43 -60.77 23.58 -9.01
N ALA A 44 -61.17 23.26 -7.77
CA ALA A 44 -60.28 22.64 -6.79
C ALA A 44 -60.00 21.18 -7.16
N GLY A 45 -61.04 20.41 -7.52
CA GLY A 45 -60.91 19.03 -7.96
C GLY A 45 -60.10 18.90 -9.24
N LEU A 46 -60.28 19.80 -10.22
CA LEU A 46 -59.47 19.83 -11.43
C LEU A 46 -58.00 20.10 -11.10
N THR A 47 -57.71 21.11 -10.25
CA THR A 47 -56.34 21.46 -9.86
C THR A 47 -55.63 20.31 -9.16
N ILE A 48 -56.30 19.62 -8.23
CA ILE A 48 -55.74 18.44 -7.55
C ILE A 48 -55.53 17.30 -8.56
N SER A 49 -56.48 17.06 -9.46
CA SER A 49 -56.35 16.00 -10.47
C SER A 49 -55.20 16.25 -11.45
N GLU A 50 -54.99 17.49 -11.88
CA GLU A 50 -53.86 17.87 -12.73
C GLU A 50 -52.53 17.81 -11.98
N LYS A 51 -52.50 18.16 -10.69
CA LYS A 51 -51.34 17.93 -9.81
C LYS A 51 -50.98 16.44 -9.74
N MET A 52 -51.96 15.57 -9.53
CA MET A 52 -51.73 14.12 -9.50
C MET A 52 -51.28 13.59 -10.87
N ARG A 53 -51.89 14.04 -11.99
CA ARG A 53 -51.44 13.68 -13.35
C ARG A 53 -50.00 14.13 -13.64
N LYS A 54 -49.60 15.31 -13.15
CA LYS A 54 -48.19 15.75 -13.20
C LYS A 54 -47.29 14.81 -12.40
N GLN A 55 -47.68 14.47 -11.17
CA GLN A 55 -46.91 13.56 -10.32
C GLN A 55 -46.77 12.17 -10.93
N ILE A 56 -47.85 11.58 -11.46
CA ILE A 56 -47.81 10.26 -12.12
C ILE A 56 -46.81 10.26 -13.28
N ARG A 57 -46.91 11.24 -14.19
CA ARG A 57 -45.95 11.36 -15.30
C ARG A 57 -44.51 11.55 -14.82
N GLY A 58 -44.31 12.30 -13.74
CA GLY A 58 -42.98 12.45 -13.14
C GLY A 58 -42.47 11.17 -12.49
N LEU A 59 -43.34 10.37 -11.85
CA LEU A 59 -42.99 9.08 -11.27
C LEU A 59 -42.70 8.02 -12.35
N ASP A 60 -43.42 8.01 -13.47
CA ASP A 60 -43.14 7.12 -14.60
C ASP A 60 -41.75 7.39 -15.19
N GLN A 61 -41.40 8.67 -15.36
CA GLN A 61 -40.05 9.05 -15.78
C GLN A 61 -39.00 8.69 -14.73
N ALA A 62 -39.29 8.91 -13.44
CA ALA A 62 -38.42 8.52 -12.35
C ALA A 62 -38.15 7.00 -12.34
N SER A 63 -39.16 6.19 -12.62
CA SER A 63 -39.02 4.73 -12.76
C SER A 63 -38.08 4.37 -13.90
N THR A 64 -38.26 5.00 -15.07
CA THR A 64 -37.38 4.78 -16.23
C THR A 64 -35.94 5.20 -15.92
N ASN A 65 -35.74 6.35 -15.27
CA ASN A 65 -34.41 6.81 -14.86
C ASN A 65 -33.76 5.87 -13.83
N ALA A 66 -34.56 5.24 -12.96
CA ALA A 66 -34.07 4.26 -12.00
C ALA A 66 -33.62 2.96 -12.71
N GLU A 67 -34.35 2.51 -13.73
CA GLU A 67 -33.96 1.37 -14.57
C GLU A 67 -32.65 1.64 -15.34
N ASP A 68 -32.45 2.85 -15.87
CA ASP A 68 -31.18 3.27 -16.46
C ASP A 68 -30.06 3.25 -15.42
N GLY A 69 -30.37 3.68 -14.19
CA GLY A 69 -29.43 3.63 -13.08
C GLY A 69 -29.01 2.21 -12.71
N VAL A 70 -29.96 1.28 -12.66
CA VAL A 70 -29.67 -0.16 -12.44
C VAL A 70 -28.80 -0.70 -13.57
N SER A 71 -29.09 -0.35 -14.81
CA SER A 71 -28.30 -0.78 -15.98
C SER A 71 -26.86 -0.25 -15.94
N ALA A 72 -26.67 0.99 -15.49
CA ALA A 72 -25.35 1.58 -15.28
C ALA A 72 -24.57 0.84 -14.18
N VAL A 73 -25.22 0.56 -13.04
CA VAL A 73 -24.60 -0.21 -11.94
C VAL A 73 -24.23 -1.62 -12.37
N GLN A 74 -25.08 -2.32 -13.11
CA GLN A 74 -24.78 -3.66 -13.64
C GLN A 74 -23.59 -3.64 -14.61
N THR A 75 -23.48 -2.60 -15.44
CA THR A 75 -22.33 -2.41 -16.33
C THR A 75 -21.05 -2.22 -15.53
N ALA A 76 -21.08 -1.40 -14.46
CA ALA A 76 -19.95 -1.23 -13.55
C ALA A 76 -19.60 -2.53 -12.81
N GLU A 77 -20.60 -3.28 -12.33
CA GLU A 77 -20.42 -4.55 -11.62
C GLU A 77 -19.79 -5.62 -12.51
N GLY A 78 -20.22 -5.72 -13.77
CA GLY A 78 -19.60 -6.61 -14.76
C GLY A 78 -18.13 -6.27 -14.98
N ALA A 79 -17.79 -5.00 -15.14
CA ALA A 79 -16.41 -4.55 -15.28
C ALA A 79 -15.57 -4.83 -14.01
N LEU A 80 -16.13 -4.61 -12.82
CA LEU A 80 -15.46 -4.89 -11.55
C LEU A 80 -15.27 -6.39 -11.30
N THR A 81 -16.12 -7.26 -11.86
CA THR A 81 -15.94 -8.72 -11.79
C THR A 81 -14.71 -9.16 -12.58
N GLU A 82 -14.44 -8.56 -13.74
CA GLU A 82 -13.21 -8.79 -14.50
C GLU A 82 -11.99 -8.28 -13.73
N VAL A 83 -12.06 -7.07 -13.15
CA VAL A 83 -10.99 -6.52 -12.30
C VAL A 83 -10.70 -7.43 -11.10
N HIS A 84 -11.74 -7.95 -10.45
CA HIS A 84 -11.60 -8.89 -9.34
C HIS A 84 -10.86 -10.17 -9.75
N SER A 85 -11.21 -10.74 -10.90
CA SER A 85 -10.56 -11.94 -11.44
C SER A 85 -9.08 -11.69 -11.77
N MET A 86 -8.75 -10.53 -12.32
CA MET A 86 -7.37 -10.12 -12.58
C MET A 86 -6.57 -9.93 -11.28
N LEU A 87 -7.14 -9.29 -10.27
CA LEU A 87 -6.50 -9.12 -8.95
C LEU A 87 -6.28 -10.45 -8.24
N GLN A 88 -7.21 -11.40 -8.37
CA GLN A 88 -7.01 -12.75 -7.86
C GLN A 88 -5.83 -13.44 -8.57
N ARG A 89 -5.74 -13.32 -9.90
CA ARG A 89 -4.59 -13.82 -10.66
C ARG A 89 -3.28 -13.17 -10.24
N MET A 90 -3.26 -11.87 -9.98
CA MET A 90 -2.08 -11.16 -9.46
C MET A 90 -1.65 -11.71 -8.09
N ASN A 91 -2.60 -12.05 -7.21
CA ASN A 91 -2.27 -12.68 -5.91
C ASN A 91 -1.66 -14.07 -6.09
N GLU A 92 -2.18 -14.90 -7.00
CA GLU A 92 -1.61 -16.21 -7.31
C GLU A 92 -0.15 -16.08 -7.80
N LEU A 93 0.10 -15.12 -8.69
CA LEU A 93 1.42 -14.80 -9.21
C LEU A 93 2.38 -14.31 -8.12
N ALA A 94 1.91 -13.47 -7.20
CA ALA A 94 2.71 -12.98 -6.06
C ALA A 94 3.12 -14.13 -5.12
N VAL A 95 2.20 -15.06 -4.82
CA VAL A 95 2.49 -16.26 -4.03
C VAL A 95 3.47 -17.17 -4.78
N GLN A 96 3.32 -17.32 -6.10
CA GLN A 96 4.27 -18.08 -6.91
C GLN A 96 5.66 -17.44 -6.89
N ALA A 97 5.77 -16.11 -7.06
CA ALA A 97 7.04 -15.39 -7.01
C ALA A 97 7.77 -15.52 -5.66
N SER A 98 7.01 -15.66 -4.57
CA SER A 98 7.54 -15.85 -3.21
C SER A 98 8.25 -17.20 -3.02
N ASN A 99 8.00 -18.19 -3.87
CA ASN A 99 8.68 -19.49 -3.78
C ASN A 99 10.20 -19.35 -4.04
N GLY A 100 11.01 -19.85 -3.10
CA GLY A 100 12.47 -19.78 -3.16
C GLY A 100 13.12 -20.65 -4.23
N THR A 101 12.36 -21.55 -4.87
CA THR A 101 12.85 -22.40 -5.97
C THR A 101 12.84 -21.71 -7.33
N ASN A 102 12.13 -20.59 -7.47
CA ASN A 102 12.05 -19.86 -8.74
C ASN A 102 13.32 -19.07 -8.99
N SER A 103 13.81 -19.13 -10.23
CA SER A 103 14.97 -18.36 -10.66
C SER A 103 14.63 -16.87 -10.83
N GLN A 104 15.67 -16.03 -10.94
CA GLN A 104 15.48 -14.60 -11.19
C GLN A 104 14.74 -14.34 -12.51
N SER A 105 14.99 -15.16 -13.55
CA SER A 105 14.28 -15.05 -14.83
C SER A 105 12.80 -15.42 -14.72
N ASP A 106 12.46 -16.41 -13.90
CA ASP A 106 11.06 -16.80 -13.68
C ASP A 106 10.30 -15.70 -12.95
N ARG A 107 10.94 -15.09 -11.93
CA ARG A 107 10.38 -13.94 -11.22
C ARG A 107 10.18 -12.73 -12.13
N GLN A 108 11.09 -12.51 -13.08
CA GLN A 108 10.92 -11.45 -14.08
C GLN A 108 9.73 -11.71 -15.00
N ALA A 109 9.56 -12.93 -15.50
CA ALA A 109 8.40 -13.27 -16.33
C ALA A 109 7.07 -13.11 -15.57
N ILE A 110 7.03 -13.49 -14.28
CA ILE A 110 5.88 -13.25 -13.41
C ILE A 110 5.61 -11.75 -13.26
N GLN A 111 6.64 -10.93 -13.06
CA GLN A 111 6.51 -9.48 -12.95
C GLN A 111 5.97 -8.84 -14.25
N ASP A 112 6.37 -9.37 -15.41
CA ASP A 112 5.86 -8.91 -16.71
C ASP A 112 4.36 -9.22 -16.87
N GLU A 113 3.90 -10.41 -16.43
CA GLU A 113 2.47 -10.77 -16.41
C GLU A 113 1.68 -9.87 -15.46
N ILE A 114 2.19 -9.63 -14.24
CA ILE A 114 1.59 -8.69 -13.28
C ILE A 114 1.47 -7.29 -13.90
N SER A 115 2.49 -6.82 -14.62
CA SER A 115 2.48 -5.49 -15.25
C SER A 115 1.45 -5.39 -16.38
N GLN A 116 1.25 -6.47 -17.15
CA GLN A 116 0.18 -6.55 -18.15
C GLN A 116 -1.21 -6.54 -17.49
N LEU A 117 -1.41 -7.29 -16.40
CA LEU A 117 -2.66 -7.29 -15.65
C LEU A 117 -2.99 -5.91 -15.08
N THR A 118 -2.00 -5.19 -14.53
CA THR A 118 -2.18 -3.81 -14.08
C THR A 118 -2.63 -2.90 -15.23
N THR A 119 -1.97 -3.00 -16.39
CA THR A 119 -2.33 -2.21 -17.58
C THR A 119 -3.76 -2.51 -18.04
N GLU A 120 -4.17 -3.77 -17.97
CA GLU A 120 -5.52 -4.18 -18.35
C GLU A 120 -6.58 -3.73 -17.35
N ILE A 121 -6.28 -3.74 -16.04
CA ILE A 121 -7.14 -3.15 -15.00
C ILE A 121 -7.35 -1.64 -15.28
N ASP A 122 -6.27 -0.91 -15.55
CA ASP A 122 -6.35 0.52 -15.89
C ASP A 122 -7.20 0.73 -17.16
N ARG A 123 -7.01 -0.10 -18.19
CA ARG A 123 -7.81 -0.05 -19.42
C ARG A 123 -9.30 -0.29 -19.14
N VAL A 124 -9.65 -1.26 -18.31
CA VAL A 124 -11.05 -1.53 -17.92
C VAL A 124 -11.64 -0.32 -17.20
N ALA A 125 -10.91 0.27 -16.26
CA ALA A 125 -11.34 1.48 -15.55
C ALA A 125 -11.55 2.67 -16.50
N GLU A 126 -10.65 2.86 -17.48
CA GLU A 126 -10.70 3.97 -18.43
C GLU A 126 -11.68 3.79 -19.58
N THR A 127 -12.08 2.56 -19.93
CA THR A 127 -12.95 2.29 -21.09
C THR A 127 -14.40 1.97 -20.70
N THR A 128 -14.66 1.64 -19.43
CA THR A 128 -16.02 1.33 -18.95
C THR A 128 -16.88 2.59 -18.93
N LYS A 129 -17.85 2.63 -19.85
CA LYS A 129 -18.76 3.77 -20.05
C LYS A 129 -20.21 3.31 -20.14
N PHE A 130 -21.10 4.15 -19.62
CA PHE A 130 -22.55 4.06 -19.85
C PHE A 130 -23.04 5.39 -20.38
N ASN A 131 -23.73 5.38 -21.52
CA ASN A 131 -24.21 6.60 -22.19
C ASN A 131 -23.13 7.71 -22.28
N GLU A 132 -21.95 7.34 -22.81
CA GLU A 132 -20.76 8.22 -22.95
C GLU A 132 -20.16 8.77 -21.64
N THR A 133 -20.68 8.35 -20.49
CA THR A 133 -20.18 8.75 -19.16
C THR A 133 -19.31 7.63 -18.60
N TYR A 134 -18.09 7.96 -18.18
CA TYR A 134 -17.18 7.00 -17.54
C TYR A 134 -17.68 6.61 -16.15
N LEU A 135 -17.67 5.31 -15.85
CA LEU A 135 -18.18 4.77 -14.58
C LEU A 135 -17.07 4.57 -13.54
N LEU A 136 -15.85 4.24 -13.98
CA LEU A 136 -14.77 3.76 -13.10
C LEU A 136 -13.50 4.64 -13.13
N LYS A 137 -13.51 5.75 -13.87
CA LYS A 137 -12.33 6.61 -14.07
C LYS A 137 -12.08 7.61 -12.93
N GLY A 138 -13.03 7.76 -12.01
CA GLY A 138 -13.02 8.83 -11.00
C GLY A 138 -13.39 10.20 -11.57
N ASP A 139 -13.67 11.16 -10.68
CA ASP A 139 -14.01 12.53 -11.08
C ASP A 139 -12.79 13.30 -11.61
N LYS A 140 -13.02 14.43 -12.29
CA LYS A 140 -11.92 15.28 -12.78
C LYS A 140 -11.05 15.77 -11.61
N GLY A 141 -9.74 15.59 -11.75
CA GLY A 141 -8.74 16.00 -10.77
C GLY A 141 -8.21 14.83 -9.94
N THR A 142 -7.14 15.09 -9.22
CA THR A 142 -6.42 14.11 -8.43
C THR A 142 -6.32 14.56 -6.98
N LYS A 143 -6.22 13.59 -6.07
CA LYS A 143 -5.91 13.82 -4.66
C LYS A 143 -4.65 13.04 -4.31
N ASP A 144 -3.83 13.63 -3.45
CA ASP A 144 -2.63 12.98 -2.97
C ASP A 144 -2.97 12.17 -1.70
N ILE A 145 -2.63 10.89 -1.68
CA ILE A 145 -2.68 10.03 -0.50
C ILE A 145 -1.25 9.79 -0.03
N THR A 146 -0.95 10.12 1.21
CA THR A 146 0.33 9.75 1.84
C THR A 146 0.34 8.24 2.07
N LEU A 147 1.33 7.56 1.51
CA LEU A 147 1.49 6.11 1.69
C LEU A 147 2.01 5.79 3.09
N GLU A 148 1.69 4.60 3.58
CA GLU A 148 2.26 4.10 4.83
C GLU A 148 3.72 3.65 4.64
N ALA A 149 4.45 3.62 5.74
CA ALA A 149 5.86 3.22 5.74
C ALA A 149 6.01 1.70 5.60
N HIS A 150 7.06 1.25 4.92
CA HIS A 150 7.44 -0.16 4.79
C HIS A 150 8.81 -0.44 5.41
N ASP A 151 8.97 -1.58 6.09
CA ASP A 151 10.16 -1.97 6.88
C ASP A 151 11.24 -2.73 6.09
N ALA A 152 11.01 -3.00 4.80
CA ALA A 152 11.88 -3.77 3.90
C ALA A 152 12.30 -5.16 4.43
N GLY A 153 11.58 -5.74 5.41
CA GLY A 153 11.93 -7.02 6.02
C GLY A 153 13.20 -6.99 6.88
N LEU A 154 13.66 -5.80 7.29
CA LEU A 154 14.78 -5.62 8.19
C LEU A 154 14.35 -5.88 9.64
N LYS A 155 15.28 -6.39 10.46
CA LYS A 155 15.02 -6.58 11.89
C LYS A 155 15.10 -5.24 12.62
N GLY A 156 13.97 -4.74 13.11
CA GLY A 156 13.86 -3.47 13.81
C GLY A 156 12.43 -3.12 14.19
N SER A 157 12.22 -1.86 14.56
CA SER A 157 10.90 -1.30 14.86
C SER A 157 10.57 -0.16 13.90
N LEU A 158 9.41 -0.24 13.25
CA LEU A 158 8.87 0.81 12.39
C LEU A 158 7.76 1.57 13.13
N THR A 159 7.89 2.89 13.19
CA THR A 159 6.89 3.80 13.79
C THR A 159 6.47 4.84 12.77
N ASN A 160 5.16 4.92 12.50
CA ASN A 160 4.60 5.99 11.65
C ASN A 160 4.25 7.20 12.53
N ASN A 161 4.72 8.39 12.15
CA ASN A 161 4.56 9.60 12.96
C ASN A 161 3.26 10.36 12.64
N GLY A 162 2.57 10.02 11.55
CA GLY A 162 1.29 10.60 11.16
C GLY A 162 1.38 12.00 10.53
N ASP A 163 2.58 12.51 10.27
CA ASP A 163 2.86 13.81 9.65
C ASP A 163 3.48 13.69 8.25
N GLY A 164 3.40 12.50 7.64
CA GLY A 164 4.12 12.18 6.41
C GLY A 164 5.57 11.74 6.63
N THR A 165 5.95 11.50 7.87
CA THR A 165 7.23 10.86 8.22
C THR A 165 7.02 9.57 9.00
N ALA A 166 8.03 8.71 8.95
CA ALA A 166 8.14 7.52 9.76
C ALA A 166 9.58 7.38 10.29
N THR A 167 9.75 6.58 11.33
CA THR A 167 11.06 6.28 11.91
C THR A 167 11.23 4.78 11.99
N PHE A 168 12.33 4.29 11.43
CA PHE A 168 12.73 2.90 11.56
C PHE A 168 13.98 2.80 12.43
N VAL A 169 13.95 1.97 13.46
CA VAL A 169 15.08 1.76 14.38
C VAL A 169 15.56 0.32 14.23
N MET A 170 16.78 0.15 13.74
CA MET A 170 17.48 -1.14 13.73
C MET A 170 18.12 -1.43 15.08
N ASP A 171 18.28 -2.72 15.37
CA ASP A 171 19.17 -3.18 16.44
C ASP A 171 20.58 -2.59 16.22
N GLU A 172 21.25 -2.16 17.29
CA GLU A 172 22.61 -1.64 17.21
C GLU A 172 23.58 -2.74 16.71
N LEU A 173 24.27 -2.48 15.61
CA LEU A 173 25.24 -3.41 15.00
C LEU A 173 26.61 -3.27 15.65
N LYS A 174 27.12 -4.37 16.23
CA LYS A 174 28.46 -4.46 16.84
C LYS A 174 29.35 -5.40 16.03
N ALA A 175 30.65 -5.24 16.22
CA ALA A 175 31.67 -6.13 15.66
C ALA A 175 31.39 -7.61 15.98
N GLY A 176 31.25 -8.42 14.92
CA GLY A 176 30.94 -9.85 14.99
C GLY A 176 29.46 -10.21 14.89
N ASP A 177 28.56 -9.22 14.89
CA ASP A 177 27.13 -9.47 14.72
C ASP A 177 26.82 -9.92 13.28
N SER A 178 25.74 -10.69 13.12
CA SER A 178 25.20 -11.05 11.81
C SER A 178 23.89 -10.30 11.55
N VAL A 179 23.77 -9.69 10.38
CA VAL A 179 22.59 -8.93 9.95
C VAL A 179 22.11 -9.43 8.60
N SER A 180 20.79 -9.49 8.40
CA SER A 180 20.19 -9.86 7.11
C SER A 180 19.64 -8.60 6.44
N ILE A 181 20.12 -8.29 5.24
CA ILE A 181 19.73 -7.11 4.46
C ILE A 181 19.48 -7.58 3.02
N GLY A 182 18.32 -7.23 2.44
CA GLY A 182 17.98 -7.60 1.06
C GLY A 182 18.01 -9.12 0.80
N GLY A 183 17.73 -9.93 1.82
CA GLY A 183 17.78 -11.40 1.75
C GLY A 183 19.19 -12.02 1.78
N LYS A 184 20.25 -11.23 1.99
CA LYS A 184 21.63 -11.71 2.20
C LYS A 184 22.06 -11.51 3.65
N THR A 185 22.78 -12.49 4.20
CA THR A 185 23.37 -12.39 5.54
C THR A 185 24.78 -11.84 5.46
N TYR A 186 25.02 -10.76 6.18
CA TYR A 186 26.31 -10.12 6.33
C TYR A 186 26.82 -10.27 7.77
N THR A 187 28.13 -10.33 7.93
CA THR A 187 28.79 -10.25 9.24
C THR A 187 29.47 -8.90 9.39
N ILE A 188 29.31 -8.26 10.55
CA ILE A 188 29.95 -6.98 10.83
C ILE A 188 31.42 -7.19 11.13
N GLY A 189 32.27 -6.74 10.21
CA GLY A 189 33.72 -6.81 10.34
C GLY A 189 34.26 -5.79 11.33
N SER A 190 35.54 -5.93 11.67
CA SER A 190 36.25 -5.06 12.60
C SER A 190 37.59 -4.63 12.02
N THR A 191 38.12 -3.50 12.45
CA THR A 191 39.51 -3.15 12.17
C THR A 191 40.46 -4.01 13.00
N LYS A 192 41.71 -4.17 12.55
CA LYS A 192 42.74 -4.90 13.30
C LYS A 192 42.87 -4.39 14.75
N ALA A 193 42.86 -3.07 14.94
CA ALA A 193 42.98 -2.45 16.25
C ALA A 193 41.82 -2.81 17.20
N GLU A 194 40.59 -2.89 16.68
CA GLU A 194 39.42 -3.33 17.45
C GLU A 194 39.53 -4.80 17.86
N VAL A 195 40.06 -5.65 16.98
CA VAL A 195 40.33 -7.06 17.31
C VAL A 195 41.38 -7.20 18.40
N GLU A 196 42.47 -6.44 18.31
CA GLU A 196 43.51 -6.42 19.34
C GLU A 196 43.00 -5.88 20.69
N ALA A 197 42.18 -4.83 20.67
CA ALA A 197 41.61 -4.26 21.89
C ALA A 197 40.62 -5.22 22.58
N GLU A 198 39.83 -5.97 21.80
CA GLU A 198 38.94 -7.00 22.35
C GLU A 198 39.73 -8.20 22.87
N TYR A 199 40.83 -8.57 22.20
CA TYR A 199 41.76 -9.59 22.66
C TYR A 199 42.33 -9.23 24.03
N ASP A 200 42.83 -8.01 24.22
CA ASP A 200 43.39 -7.58 25.50
C ASP A 200 42.37 -7.61 26.65
N LYS A 201 41.07 -7.43 26.34
CA LYS A 201 39.99 -7.50 27.34
C LYS A 201 39.63 -8.94 27.72
N GLN A 202 39.57 -9.85 26.73
CA GLN A 202 39.06 -11.20 26.94
C GLN A 202 40.16 -12.23 27.24
N VAL A 203 41.39 -11.97 26.82
CA VAL A 203 42.52 -12.89 26.94
C VAL A 203 43.58 -12.27 27.83
N THR A 204 43.46 -12.50 29.14
CA THR A 204 44.25 -11.78 30.16
C THR A 204 45.20 -12.66 30.97
N ALA A 205 44.98 -13.98 30.98
CA ALA A 205 45.73 -14.90 31.83
C ALA A 205 46.04 -16.22 31.12
N ALA A 206 47.04 -16.94 31.64
CA ALA A 206 47.31 -18.31 31.23
C ALA A 206 46.09 -19.22 31.46
N GLY A 207 45.89 -20.17 30.55
CA GLY A 207 44.72 -21.04 30.52
C GLY A 207 43.56 -20.51 29.67
N ASN A 208 43.50 -19.21 29.37
CA ASN A 208 42.49 -18.68 28.45
C ASN A 208 42.69 -19.27 27.05
N LYS A 209 41.57 -19.49 26.35
CA LYS A 209 41.55 -20.02 24.99
C LYS A 209 41.02 -18.98 24.01
N VAL A 210 41.60 -18.99 22.82
CA VAL A 210 41.19 -18.13 21.70
C VAL A 210 41.42 -18.90 20.41
N THR A 211 40.54 -18.78 19.43
CA THR A 211 40.74 -19.42 18.12
C THR A 211 41.10 -18.35 17.10
N ILE A 212 42.26 -18.44 16.47
CA ILE A 212 42.70 -17.50 15.42
C ILE A 212 42.84 -18.29 14.12
N ASN A 213 42.16 -17.85 13.06
CA ASN A 213 42.15 -18.48 11.74
C ASN A 213 41.86 -20.00 11.78
N GLY A 214 40.96 -20.40 12.69
CA GLY A 214 40.57 -21.81 12.88
C GLY A 214 41.50 -22.63 13.78
N LYS A 215 42.61 -22.06 14.27
CA LYS A 215 43.52 -22.73 15.23
C LYS A 215 43.17 -22.34 16.66
N GLU A 216 42.76 -23.31 17.49
CA GLU A 216 42.59 -23.08 18.93
C GLU A 216 43.97 -22.89 19.59
N ILE A 217 44.11 -21.77 20.28
CA ILE A 217 45.31 -21.34 20.99
C ILE A 217 44.98 -21.31 22.48
N THR A 218 45.80 -21.96 23.30
CA THR A 218 45.77 -21.81 24.76
C THR A 218 46.91 -20.90 25.20
N ILE A 219 46.61 -19.91 26.05
CA ILE A 219 47.62 -19.00 26.58
C ILE A 219 48.44 -19.67 27.67
N VAL A 220 49.75 -19.47 27.63
CA VAL A 220 50.73 -19.89 28.65
C VAL A 220 51.54 -18.69 29.13
N ASP A 221 52.04 -18.73 30.36
CA ASP A 221 52.85 -17.63 30.93
C ASP A 221 54.22 -17.54 30.25
N ASP A 222 54.85 -18.69 29.97
CA ASP A 222 56.12 -18.80 29.27
C ASP A 222 56.26 -20.15 28.53
N TYR A 223 57.39 -20.32 27.83
CA TYR A 223 57.70 -21.54 27.09
C TYR A 223 58.65 -22.50 27.83
N THR A 224 58.93 -22.28 29.12
CA THR A 224 59.99 -23.00 29.84
C THR A 224 59.73 -24.49 29.98
N GLY A 225 58.46 -24.89 30.06
CA GLY A 225 57.97 -26.26 30.22
C GLY A 225 57.94 -27.12 28.95
N PHE A 226 58.28 -26.57 27.78
CA PHE A 226 58.29 -27.32 26.51
C PHE A 226 59.68 -27.89 26.21
N ALA A 227 59.73 -28.94 25.38
CA ALA A 227 60.98 -29.57 24.96
C ALA A 227 61.77 -28.66 23.99
N GLY A 228 63.09 -28.59 24.15
CA GLY A 228 63.95 -27.79 23.28
C GLY A 228 65.34 -27.52 23.89
N ALA A 229 66.35 -27.37 23.02
CA ALA A 229 67.74 -27.12 23.42
C ALA A 229 67.97 -25.67 23.91
N ASP A 230 67.17 -24.73 23.42
CA ASP A 230 67.23 -23.30 23.73
C ASP A 230 65.81 -22.71 23.80
N ALA A 231 65.71 -21.41 24.11
CA ALA A 231 64.42 -20.72 24.25
C ALA A 231 63.59 -20.69 22.96
N ASP A 232 64.24 -20.62 21.79
CA ASP A 232 63.58 -20.56 20.49
C ASP A 232 63.02 -21.93 20.10
N ALA A 233 63.77 -23.01 20.34
CA ALA A 233 63.32 -24.38 20.13
C ALA A 233 62.14 -24.74 21.04
N LYS A 234 62.15 -24.26 22.29
CA LYS A 234 61.03 -24.43 23.22
C LYS A 234 59.79 -23.66 22.78
N LYS A 235 59.96 -22.41 22.32
CA LYS A 235 58.90 -21.59 21.74
C LYS A 235 58.27 -22.27 20.52
N ALA A 236 59.09 -22.75 19.58
CA ALA A 236 58.62 -23.45 18.38
C ALA A 236 57.79 -24.70 18.73
N THR A 237 58.25 -25.49 19.71
CA THR A 237 57.53 -26.70 20.17
C THR A 237 56.19 -26.33 20.80
N GLY A 238 56.15 -25.36 21.72
CA GLY A 238 54.90 -24.90 22.33
C GLY A 238 53.91 -24.35 21.30
N GLN A 239 54.37 -23.55 20.34
CA GLN A 239 53.52 -22.99 19.28
C GLN A 239 52.98 -24.07 18.32
N ALA A 240 53.76 -25.11 18.04
CA ALA A 240 53.31 -26.27 17.29
C ALA A 240 52.17 -27.02 18.01
N GLU A 241 52.23 -27.09 19.34
CA GLU A 241 51.18 -27.65 20.21
C GLU A 241 49.99 -26.70 20.46
N GLY A 242 49.96 -25.51 19.84
CA GLY A 242 48.89 -24.54 20.05
C GLY A 242 48.98 -23.74 21.35
N LYS A 243 50.16 -23.73 21.99
CA LYS A 243 50.45 -22.96 23.21
C LYS A 243 51.20 -21.69 22.87
N TYR A 244 50.68 -20.55 23.28
CA TYR A 244 51.28 -19.25 22.96
C TYR A 244 51.32 -18.34 24.19
N THR A 245 52.32 -17.49 24.29
CA THR A 245 52.27 -16.38 25.25
C THR A 245 51.22 -15.36 24.81
N LEU A 246 50.77 -14.51 25.74
CA LEU A 246 49.76 -13.50 25.45
C LEU A 246 50.19 -12.55 24.31
N ALA A 247 51.46 -12.17 24.29
CA ALA A 247 52.05 -11.33 23.25
C ALA A 247 52.18 -12.05 21.90
N ASP A 248 52.64 -13.31 21.91
CA ASP A 248 52.84 -14.08 20.67
C ASP A 248 51.50 -14.45 20.01
N ALA A 249 50.47 -14.76 20.79
CA ALA A 249 49.13 -14.99 20.27
C ALA A 249 48.51 -13.71 19.69
N LYS A 250 48.70 -12.56 20.33
CA LYS A 250 48.26 -11.25 19.80
C LYS A 250 48.94 -10.93 18.47
N ALA A 251 50.23 -11.24 18.32
CA ALA A 251 50.98 -11.01 17.09
C ALA A 251 50.47 -11.80 15.87
N LEU A 252 49.69 -12.86 16.09
CA LEU A 252 49.02 -13.61 15.00
C LEU A 252 47.80 -12.87 14.43
N ILE A 253 47.31 -11.83 15.11
CA ILE A 253 46.20 -11.02 14.65
C ILE A 253 46.73 -10.05 13.59
N ALA A 254 46.55 -10.42 12.33
CA ALA A 254 46.81 -9.57 11.16
C ALA A 254 45.50 -9.17 10.49
N GLU A 255 45.56 -8.20 9.56
CA GLU A 255 44.44 -7.95 8.65
C GLU A 255 44.04 -9.24 7.91
N GLY A 256 42.75 -9.47 7.75
CA GLY A 256 42.16 -10.72 7.27
C GLY A 256 41.94 -11.79 8.35
N SER A 257 42.47 -11.63 9.56
CA SER A 257 42.40 -12.67 10.60
C SER A 257 41.00 -12.78 11.22
N LYS A 258 40.50 -14.01 11.35
CA LYS A 258 39.26 -14.35 12.06
C LYS A 258 39.59 -14.84 13.47
N VAL A 259 39.13 -14.12 14.49
CA VAL A 259 39.36 -14.43 15.90
C VAL A 259 38.05 -14.78 16.58
N THR A 260 37.96 -15.97 17.17
CA THR A 260 36.83 -16.41 17.99
C THR A 260 37.25 -16.51 19.44
N PHE A 261 36.56 -15.78 20.31
CA PHE A 261 36.82 -15.77 21.74
C PHE A 261 36.01 -16.84 22.47
N ALA A 262 36.40 -17.15 23.71
CA ALA A 262 35.75 -18.19 24.53
C ALA A 262 34.27 -17.92 24.83
N ASN A 263 33.81 -16.66 24.76
CA ASN A 263 32.40 -16.29 24.90
C ASN A 263 31.56 -16.53 23.63
N GLY A 264 32.16 -17.09 22.57
CA GLY A 264 31.52 -17.34 21.28
C GLY A 264 31.53 -16.15 20.32
N LYS A 265 31.97 -14.95 20.76
CA LYS A 265 32.10 -13.78 19.89
C LYS A 265 33.18 -14.04 18.85
N THR A 266 32.83 -13.87 17.59
CA THR A 266 33.73 -14.03 16.45
C THR A 266 33.91 -12.69 15.77
N MET A 267 35.15 -12.23 15.61
CA MET A 267 35.45 -10.98 14.90
C MET A 267 36.41 -11.28 13.76
N LYS A 268 36.20 -10.66 12.60
CA LYS A 268 37.15 -10.70 11.49
C LYS A 268 37.78 -9.32 11.35
N ALA A 269 39.11 -9.28 11.49
CA ALA A 269 39.90 -8.11 11.13
C ALA A 269 39.80 -7.96 9.61
N MET A 270 39.10 -6.93 9.14
CA MET A 270 38.91 -6.73 7.70
C MET A 270 40.25 -6.40 7.03
N LYS A 271 40.34 -6.75 5.75
CA LYS A 271 41.47 -6.43 4.88
C LYS A 271 40.99 -5.52 3.76
N GLY A 272 41.69 -4.39 3.59
CA GLY A 272 41.47 -3.49 2.45
C GLY A 272 40.09 -2.80 2.36
N ALA A 273 39.35 -2.70 3.47
CA ALA A 273 37.97 -2.21 3.52
C ALA A 273 37.79 -0.68 3.35
N THR A 274 38.30 -0.14 2.23
CA THR A 274 38.25 1.29 1.90
C THR A 274 36.84 1.78 1.58
N ASP A 275 36.00 0.91 1.01
CA ASP A 275 34.58 1.13 0.70
C ASP A 275 33.64 0.57 1.79
N GLY A 276 34.21 0.03 2.87
CA GLY A 276 33.47 -0.60 3.95
C GLY A 276 33.09 -2.06 3.71
N VAL A 277 33.60 -2.69 2.65
CA VAL A 277 33.48 -4.13 2.35
C VAL A 277 34.85 -4.79 2.47
N ASP A 278 34.93 -6.01 2.99
CA ASP A 278 36.18 -6.76 3.04
C ASP A 278 36.60 -7.24 1.64
N ASP A 279 37.85 -6.98 1.24
CA ASP A 279 38.35 -7.33 -0.10
C ASP A 279 38.43 -8.85 -0.34
N GLU A 280 38.52 -9.66 0.73
CA GLU A 280 38.60 -11.11 0.62
C GLU A 280 37.23 -11.80 0.72
N ASP A 281 36.24 -11.16 1.35
CA ASP A 281 34.91 -11.72 1.61
C ASP A 281 33.83 -10.65 1.63
N ASN A 282 33.10 -10.53 0.52
CA ASN A 282 32.02 -9.57 0.34
C ASN A 282 30.81 -9.77 1.28
N THR A 283 30.77 -10.85 2.07
CA THR A 283 29.76 -11.02 3.13
C THR A 283 30.14 -10.32 4.43
N ILE A 284 31.33 -9.72 4.48
CA ILE A 284 31.84 -9.02 5.66
C ILE A 284 31.93 -7.53 5.35
N ILE A 285 31.22 -6.75 6.14
CA ILE A 285 31.06 -5.31 5.92
C ILE A 285 31.21 -4.54 7.22
N THR A 286 31.55 -3.27 7.12
CA THR A 286 31.50 -2.35 8.27
C THR A 286 30.05 -2.11 8.71
N ALA A 287 29.85 -1.75 9.98
CA ALA A 287 28.54 -1.34 10.48
C ALA A 287 27.97 -0.15 9.69
N ALA A 288 28.82 0.81 9.30
CA ALA A 288 28.41 1.96 8.49
C ALA A 288 27.84 1.54 7.13
N HIS A 289 28.56 0.67 6.40
CA HIS A 289 28.11 0.16 5.12
C HIS A 289 26.82 -0.68 5.24
N ALA A 290 26.67 -1.44 6.33
CA ALA A 290 25.43 -2.16 6.61
C ALA A 290 24.23 -1.22 6.75
N TYR A 291 24.40 -0.07 7.42
CA TYR A 291 23.33 0.93 7.52
C TYR A 291 23.05 1.63 6.18
N ASP A 292 24.07 1.85 5.34
CA ASP A 292 23.85 2.37 3.98
C ASP A 292 23.04 1.40 3.12
N LEU A 293 23.35 0.11 3.16
CA LEU A 293 22.55 -0.92 2.47
C LEU A 293 21.13 -1.00 3.01
N ALA A 294 20.95 -0.93 4.34
CA ALA A 294 19.63 -0.91 4.96
C ALA A 294 18.81 0.32 4.55
N LYS A 295 19.44 1.49 4.45
CA LYS A 295 18.81 2.71 3.94
C LYS A 295 18.33 2.53 2.51
N ASP A 296 19.13 1.93 1.64
CA ASP A 296 18.75 1.70 0.24
C ASP A 296 17.59 0.72 0.11
N GLU A 297 17.56 -0.35 0.91
CA GLU A 297 16.44 -1.29 0.98
C GLU A 297 15.16 -0.63 1.51
N LEU A 298 15.24 0.17 2.58
CA LEU A 298 14.12 0.95 3.09
C LEU A 298 13.62 1.94 2.03
N LEU A 299 14.52 2.60 1.31
CA LEU A 299 14.14 3.52 0.24
C LEU A 299 13.43 2.77 -0.90
N ALA A 300 13.91 1.58 -1.28
CA ALA A 300 13.28 0.76 -2.30
C ALA A 300 11.87 0.31 -1.87
N ALA A 301 11.71 -0.15 -0.63
CA ALA A 301 10.42 -0.57 -0.09
C ALA A 301 9.41 0.60 -0.02
N ASN A 302 9.86 1.78 0.41
CA ASN A 302 8.98 2.96 0.53
C ASN A 302 8.68 3.64 -0.81
N LYS A 303 9.34 3.25 -1.90
CA LYS A 303 9.01 3.68 -3.28
C LYS A 303 7.85 2.89 -3.89
N ILE A 304 7.45 1.78 -3.29
CA ILE A 304 6.35 0.96 -3.80
C ILE A 304 5.06 1.79 -3.77
N GLY A 305 4.42 1.94 -4.92
CA GLY A 305 3.15 2.69 -5.07
C GLY A 305 3.27 4.22 -5.11
N VAL A 306 4.47 4.79 -5.02
CA VAL A 306 4.67 6.25 -5.07
C VAL A 306 4.56 6.75 -6.51
N THR A 307 3.68 7.72 -6.74
CA THR A 307 3.56 8.42 -8.03
C THR A 307 3.93 9.90 -7.93
N LYS A 308 4.08 10.44 -6.71
CA LYS A 308 4.42 11.85 -6.44
C LYS A 308 5.17 12.00 -5.13
N ASP A 309 5.98 13.06 -5.00
CA ASP A 309 6.83 13.32 -3.84
C ASP A 309 7.71 12.10 -3.51
N THR A 310 8.82 11.94 -4.25
CA THR A 310 9.71 10.78 -4.09
C THR A 310 10.12 10.61 -2.63
N PRO A 311 9.89 9.44 -2.01
CA PRO A 311 10.26 9.19 -0.63
C PRO A 311 11.76 9.35 -0.45
N ALA A 312 12.14 9.73 0.76
CA ALA A 312 13.53 9.86 1.14
C ALA A 312 13.77 9.09 2.44
N VAL A 313 14.92 8.45 2.56
CA VAL A 313 15.36 7.83 3.81
C VAL A 313 16.67 8.48 4.20
N ALA A 314 16.74 9.01 5.40
CA ALA A 314 17.92 9.63 5.98
C ALA A 314 18.34 8.86 7.23
N VAL A 315 19.63 8.60 7.38
CA VAL A 315 20.18 8.08 8.63
C VAL A 315 20.31 9.26 9.60
N THR A 316 19.76 9.12 10.80
CA THR A 316 19.91 10.14 11.85
C THR A 316 21.29 10.07 12.50
N ALA A 317 21.64 11.02 13.37
CA ALA A 317 22.96 11.10 14.01
C ALA A 317 23.37 9.81 14.77
N THR A 318 22.40 9.01 15.18
CA THR A 318 22.58 7.62 15.63
C THR A 318 22.40 6.68 14.44
N ASN A 319 23.49 6.07 13.98
CA ASN A 319 23.54 5.29 12.73
C ASN A 319 22.56 4.09 12.64
N ASN A 320 21.87 3.73 13.72
CA ASN A 320 20.85 2.68 13.74
C ASN A 320 19.40 3.19 13.58
N THR A 321 19.19 4.50 13.46
CA THR A 321 17.86 5.10 13.34
C THR A 321 17.70 5.84 12.01
N PHE A 322 16.67 5.47 11.26
CA PHE A 322 16.36 5.96 9.93
C PHE A 322 15.09 6.81 9.98
N ALA A 323 15.19 8.05 9.53
CA ALA A 323 14.05 8.92 9.28
C ALA A 323 13.58 8.72 7.83
N ILE A 324 12.31 8.34 7.67
CA ILE A 324 11.68 8.09 6.38
C ILE A 324 10.71 9.24 6.11
N THR A 325 10.89 9.95 5.01
CA THR A 325 9.89 10.85 4.43
C THR A 325 9.04 10.03 3.47
N LEU A 326 7.74 9.96 3.75
CA LEU A 326 6.80 9.14 3.00
C LEU A 326 6.45 9.81 1.68
N GLY A 327 6.38 8.99 0.62
CA GLY A 327 5.92 9.44 -0.67
C GLY A 327 4.40 9.49 -0.75
N LYS A 328 3.89 10.11 -1.81
CA LYS A 328 2.46 10.19 -2.06
C LYS A 328 2.08 9.41 -3.32
N ALA A 329 0.88 8.85 -3.28
CA ALA A 329 0.19 8.37 -4.47
C ALA A 329 -0.83 9.43 -4.88
N GLU A 330 -0.63 10.00 -6.06
CA GLU A 330 -1.63 10.76 -6.78
C GLU A 330 -2.68 9.78 -7.31
N VAL A 331 -3.89 9.85 -6.77
CA VAL A 331 -5.03 9.02 -7.18
C VAL A 331 -6.13 9.89 -7.75
N ALA A 332 -6.97 9.33 -8.62
CA ALA A 332 -8.15 10.02 -9.11
C ALA A 332 -9.07 10.44 -7.94
N ASN A 333 -9.79 11.55 -8.12
CA ASN A 333 -10.82 11.97 -7.19
C ASN A 333 -11.92 10.91 -7.04
N THR A 334 -12.74 11.05 -5.99
CA THR A 334 -13.80 10.08 -5.65
C THR A 334 -14.61 9.67 -6.86
N LEU A 335 -14.90 8.38 -6.98
CA LEU A 335 -15.93 7.89 -7.87
C LEU A 335 -17.25 8.53 -7.40
N SER A 336 -17.86 9.36 -8.24
CA SER A 336 -19.17 9.93 -7.96
C SER A 336 -20.08 9.70 -9.16
N PHE A 337 -21.15 8.94 -8.95
CA PHE A 337 -22.19 8.78 -9.95
C PHE A 337 -23.50 9.38 -9.42
N SER A 338 -23.96 10.45 -10.08
CA SER A 338 -25.19 11.15 -9.68
C SER A 338 -26.31 10.87 -10.68
N LEU A 339 -27.26 10.02 -10.28
CA LEU A 339 -28.49 9.76 -11.06
C LEU A 339 -29.64 10.62 -10.54
N HIS A 340 -30.37 11.25 -11.45
CA HIS A 340 -31.59 11.99 -11.12
C HIS A 340 -32.81 11.07 -11.24
N VAL A 341 -33.37 10.66 -10.11
CA VAL A 341 -34.55 9.77 -10.04
C VAL A 341 -35.80 10.51 -9.53
N GLY A 342 -35.78 11.84 -9.53
CA GLY A 342 -36.90 12.66 -9.07
C GLY A 342 -37.98 12.89 -10.13
N SER A 343 -39.24 12.92 -9.69
CA SER A 343 -40.38 13.42 -10.46
C SER A 343 -40.40 14.95 -10.63
N ASP A 344 -39.43 15.64 -10.02
CA ASP A 344 -39.27 17.10 -10.03
C ASP A 344 -37.83 17.47 -10.44
N ALA A 345 -37.62 18.69 -10.93
CA ALA A 345 -36.32 19.19 -11.40
C ALA A 345 -35.36 19.54 -10.25
N ASP A 346 -35.81 19.40 -9.00
CA ASP A 346 -35.06 19.82 -7.83
C ASP A 346 -33.97 18.81 -7.46
N MET A 347 -32.79 19.30 -7.11
CA MET A 347 -31.55 18.51 -6.96
C MET A 347 -31.55 17.57 -5.74
N THR A 348 -32.65 17.49 -5.00
CA THR A 348 -32.82 16.71 -3.77
C THR A 348 -33.05 15.22 -4.01
N ASN A 349 -33.48 14.82 -5.21
CA ASN A 349 -33.71 13.41 -5.58
C ASN A 349 -32.58 12.86 -6.45
N LYS A 350 -31.35 12.93 -5.92
CA LYS A 350 -30.18 12.28 -6.51
C LYS A 350 -29.78 11.06 -5.69
N ILE A 351 -29.52 9.96 -6.38
CA ILE A 351 -28.69 8.89 -5.82
C ILE A 351 -27.26 9.25 -6.16
N GLN A 352 -26.46 9.53 -5.13
CA GLN A 352 -25.01 9.64 -5.25
C GLN A 352 -24.41 8.33 -4.72
N VAL A 353 -23.68 7.64 -5.57
CA VAL A 353 -22.87 6.46 -5.20
C VAL A 353 -21.40 6.85 -5.29
#